data_AF-A0A821PGL5-F1
#
_entry.id   AF-A0A821PGL5-F1
#
_cell.length_a   1.000
_cell.length_b   1.000
_cell.length_c   1.000
_cell.angle_alpha   90.00
_cell.angle_beta   90.00
_cell.angle_gamma   90.00
#
_symmetry.space_group_name_H-M   'P 1'
#
loop_
_entity.id
_entity.type
_entity.pdbx_description
1 polymer ?
#
loop_
_entity_poly.entity_id
_entity_poly.type
_entity_poly.pdbx_seq_one_letter_code
_entity_poly.pdbx_strand_id
1 'polypeptide(L)'
;MDWREKLFGRALVKCDAPGTQNGKFENVPTLEALADCVEEGEGAVCGIYFSFANISDASDDFGVRLEQVYKAVHPKLKVVEVVLWAHVGTPEGPVEREAGFRRTLTGKPWFAVPFHDVDTKVCE
;
A
#
# COMPACT_ATOMS: atom_id res chain seq x y z
N MET A 1 -17.10 5.98 13.44
CA MET A 1 -16.28 5.23 12.47
C MET A 1 -14.94 5.93 12.39
N ASP A 2 -13.87 5.19 12.69
CA ASP A 2 -12.50 5.69 12.83
C ASP A 2 -11.97 6.21 11.49
N TRP A 3 -11.12 7.25 11.51
CA TRP A 3 -10.60 7.86 10.27
C TRP A 3 -9.77 6.87 9.46
N ARG A 4 -9.04 5.96 10.11
CA ARG A 4 -8.16 4.99 9.46
C ARG A 4 -8.98 4.02 8.62
N GLU A 5 -10.06 3.50 9.19
CA GLU A 5 -10.96 2.59 8.45
C GLU A 5 -11.77 3.30 7.38
N LYS A 6 -12.12 4.59 7.58
CA LYS A 6 -12.77 5.39 6.54
C LYS A 6 -11.87 5.62 5.33
N LEU A 7 -10.56 5.79 5.55
CA LEU A 7 -9.60 6.04 4.48
C LEU A 7 -9.13 4.75 3.80
N PHE A 8 -8.87 3.70 4.57
CA PHE A 8 -8.15 2.51 4.07
C PHE A 8 -8.96 1.22 4.06
N GLY A 9 -10.23 1.27 4.49
CA GLY A 9 -11.03 0.06 4.69
C GLY A 9 -10.71 -0.65 6.00
N ARG A 10 -11.31 -1.82 6.23
CA ARG A 10 -11.21 -2.54 7.51
C ARG A 10 -9.94 -3.37 7.66
N ALA A 11 -9.27 -3.67 6.55
CA ALA A 11 -8.06 -4.47 6.54
C ALA A 11 -7.03 -3.88 5.59
N LEU A 12 -5.77 -4.03 5.96
CA LEU A 12 -4.62 -3.66 5.16
C LEU A 12 -3.82 -4.91 4.80
N VAL A 13 -3.20 -4.90 3.63
CA VAL A 13 -2.23 -5.89 3.20
C VAL A 13 -0.89 -5.63 3.89
N LYS A 14 -0.32 -6.68 4.49
CA LYS A 14 1.04 -6.67 5.03
C LYS A 14 2.04 -7.11 3.95
N CYS A 15 2.85 -6.16 3.47
CA CYS A 15 3.69 -6.36 2.28
C CYS A 15 4.98 -7.15 2.54
N ASP A 16 5.40 -7.25 3.81
CA ASP A 16 6.60 -7.95 4.27
C ASP A 16 6.32 -9.36 4.85
N ALA A 17 5.08 -9.85 4.77
CA ALA A 17 4.70 -11.12 5.40
C ALA A 17 5.43 -12.34 4.78
N PRO A 18 5.78 -13.38 5.57
CA PRO A 18 6.36 -14.61 5.05
C PRO A 18 5.40 -15.29 4.06
N GLY A 19 5.74 -15.30 2.77
CA GLY A 19 4.91 -15.88 1.72
C GLY A 19 4.33 -14.88 0.70
N THR A 20 4.57 -13.59 0.86
CA THR A 20 4.26 -12.56 -0.16
C THR A 20 4.94 -12.86 -1.50
N GLN A 21 6.12 -13.49 -1.47
CA GLN A 21 6.83 -14.00 -2.66
C GLN A 21 6.06 -15.07 -3.45
N ASN A 22 5.10 -15.77 -2.82
CA ASN A 22 4.21 -16.75 -3.45
C ASN A 22 2.83 -16.15 -3.80
N GLY A 23 2.68 -14.82 -3.73
CA GLY A 23 1.42 -14.13 -3.97
C GLY A 23 0.37 -14.32 -2.86
N LYS A 24 0.76 -14.88 -1.71
CA LYS A 24 -0.09 -14.98 -0.52
C LYS A 24 0.16 -13.77 0.38
N PHE A 25 -0.67 -12.75 0.22
CA PHE A 25 -0.67 -11.59 1.08
C PHE A 25 -1.47 -11.87 2.35
N GLU A 26 -0.93 -11.44 3.49
CA GLU A 26 -1.62 -11.48 4.77
C GLU A 26 -2.34 -10.15 4.97
N ASN A 27 -3.58 -10.22 5.45
CA ASN A 27 -4.36 -9.05 5.81
C ASN A 27 -4.33 -8.86 7.33
N VAL A 28 -4.17 -7.62 7.77
CA VAL A 28 -4.20 -7.20 9.17
C VAL A 28 -5.32 -6.16 9.36
N PRO A 29 -6.06 -6.16 10.48
CA PRO A 29 -7.05 -5.12 10.76
C PRO A 29 -6.42 -3.73 10.73
N THR A 30 -7.06 -2.77 10.05
CA THR A 30 -6.53 -1.41 9.87
C THR A 30 -6.23 -0.71 11.20
N LEU A 31 -7.09 -0.90 12.21
CA LEU A 31 -6.91 -0.32 13.54
C LEU A 31 -5.76 -0.94 14.32
N GLU A 32 -5.41 -2.20 14.04
CA GLU A 32 -4.25 -2.87 14.62
C GLU A 32 -2.96 -2.39 13.95
N ALA A 33 -2.93 -2.39 12.61
CA ALA A 33 -1.78 -1.97 11.82
C ALA A 33 -1.35 -0.52 12.08
N LEU A 34 -2.33 0.36 12.30
CA LEU A 34 -2.15 1.80 12.49
C LEU A 34 -2.47 2.25 13.92
N ALA A 35 -2.37 1.35 14.91
CA ALA A 35 -2.68 1.64 16.31
C ALA A 35 -1.87 2.84 16.84
N ASP A 36 -0.60 2.93 16.44
CA ASP A 36 0.34 3.98 16.85
C ASP A 36 0.11 5.33 16.13
N CYS A 37 -0.77 5.39 15.13
CA CYS A 37 -0.98 6.58 14.32
C CYS A 37 -1.92 7.58 14.99
N VAL A 38 -1.42 8.77 15.32
CA VAL A 38 -2.17 9.81 16.04
C VAL A 38 -2.43 11.02 15.15
N GLU A 39 -3.52 11.75 15.41
CA GLU A 39 -3.83 13.00 14.71
C GLU A 39 -2.91 14.15 15.19
N GLU A 40 -2.59 14.19 16.48
CA GLU A 40 -1.71 15.17 17.12
C GLU A 40 -0.93 14.54 18.28
N GLY A 41 0.26 15.07 18.60
CA GLY A 41 1.07 14.66 19.76
C GLY A 41 2.12 13.59 19.48
N GLU A 42 2.48 12.82 20.52
CA GLU A 42 3.49 11.76 20.42
C GLU A 42 2.88 10.47 19.86
N GLY A 43 3.27 10.12 18.64
CA GLY A 43 2.87 8.88 17.96
C GLY A 43 3.52 8.76 16.58
N ALA A 44 3.09 7.78 15.80
CA ALA A 44 3.56 7.60 14.43
C ALA A 44 2.77 8.45 13.43
N VAL A 45 3.47 9.08 12.49
CA VAL A 45 2.84 9.74 11.34
C VAL A 45 2.40 8.68 10.34
N CYS A 46 1.18 8.82 9.82
CA CYS A 46 0.68 7.98 8.73
C CYS A 46 0.93 8.65 7.37
N GLY A 47 1.91 8.16 6.62
CA GLY A 47 2.15 8.56 5.24
C GLY A 47 1.30 7.73 4.27
N ILE A 48 0.74 8.38 3.24
CA ILE A 48 0.02 7.71 2.16
C ILE A 48 0.90 7.80 0.91
N TYR A 49 1.26 6.64 0.35
CA TYR A 49 2.05 6.56 -0.87
C TYR A 49 1.17 6.13 -2.04
N PHE A 50 0.92 7.04 -2.97
CA PHE A 50 0.23 6.71 -4.22
C PHE A 50 1.26 6.24 -5.24
N SER A 51 1.18 4.97 -5.62
CA SER A 51 2.06 4.35 -6.60
C SER A 51 1.28 3.91 -7.83
N PHE A 52 1.97 3.55 -8.91
CA PHE A 52 1.35 3.04 -10.12
C PHE A 52 1.92 1.67 -10.47
N ALA A 53 1.04 0.71 -10.77
CA ALA A 53 1.46 -0.66 -11.12
C ALA A 53 2.12 -0.78 -12.51
N ASN A 54 1.99 0.24 -13.37
CA ASN A 54 2.37 0.16 -14.80
C ASN A 54 3.28 1.32 -15.25
N ILE A 55 4.00 1.97 -14.34
CA ILE A 55 5.07 2.90 -14.74
C ILE A 55 6.35 2.08 -14.88
N SER A 56 6.94 2.11 -16.09
CA SER A 56 8.22 1.46 -16.40
C SER A 56 9.25 1.70 -15.30
N ASP A 57 10.01 0.65 -14.95
CA ASP A 57 11.03 0.55 -13.88
C ASP A 57 12.08 1.70 -13.79
N ALA A 58 12.05 2.67 -14.72
CA ALA A 58 12.89 3.86 -14.72
C ALA A 58 12.46 4.97 -13.72
N SER A 59 11.29 4.87 -13.08
CA SER A 59 10.77 5.88 -12.15
C SER A 59 10.81 5.50 -10.67
N ASP A 60 11.35 4.33 -10.31
CA ASP A 60 11.21 3.77 -8.94
C ASP A 60 12.28 4.25 -7.93
N ASP A 61 13.05 5.30 -8.27
CA ASP A 61 13.96 5.99 -7.35
C ASP A 61 13.25 6.45 -6.07
N PHE A 62 11.98 6.85 -6.19
CA PHE A 62 11.19 7.27 -5.04
C PHE A 62 10.89 6.12 -4.08
N GLY A 63 10.49 4.94 -4.59
CA GLY A 63 10.23 3.77 -3.76
C GLY A 63 11.47 3.37 -2.94
N VAL A 64 12.62 3.32 -3.60
CA VAL A 64 13.92 3.02 -2.95
C VAL A 64 14.25 4.08 -1.88
N ARG A 65 14.06 5.36 -2.19
CA ARG A 65 14.35 6.44 -1.24
C ARG A 65 13.37 6.46 -0.07
N LEU A 66 12.09 6.18 -0.31
CA LEU A 66 11.09 6.06 0.73
C LEU A 66 11.39 4.90 1.67
N GLU A 67 11.87 3.76 1.17
CA GLU A 67 12.33 2.66 2.02
C GLU A 67 13.50 3.06 2.92
N GLN A 68 14.45 3.84 2.39
CA GLN A 68 15.57 4.36 3.18
C GLN A 68 15.08 5.30 4.30
N VAL A 69 14.16 6.22 3.97
CA VAL A 69 13.55 7.12 4.96
C VAL A 69 12.77 6.34 6.01
N TYR A 70 11.92 5.40 5.57
CA TYR A 70 11.11 4.55 6.44
C TYR A 70 11.97 3.82 7.47
N LYS A 71 13.08 3.21 7.04
CA LYS A 71 14.03 2.54 7.94
C LYS A 71 14.73 3.51 8.89
N ALA A 72 15.08 4.71 8.43
CA ALA A 72 15.79 5.70 9.24
C ALA A 72 14.94 6.31 10.35
N VAL A 73 13.61 6.41 10.16
CA VAL A 73 12.71 7.07 11.12
C VAL A 73 11.79 6.10 11.86
N HIS A 74 11.92 4.79 11.63
CA HIS A 74 11.14 3.78 12.32
C HIS A 74 11.29 3.89 13.85
N PRO A 75 10.21 3.78 14.66
CA PRO A 75 8.82 3.44 14.31
C PRO A 75 7.90 4.64 14.02
N LYS A 76 8.45 5.86 13.87
CA LYS A 76 7.68 7.12 13.84
C LYS A 76 6.96 7.39 12.52
N LEU A 77 7.19 6.59 11.49
CA LEU A 77 6.48 6.66 10.21
C LEU A 77 5.85 5.30 9.91
N LYS A 78 4.54 5.30 9.67
CA LYS A 78 3.83 4.20 9.02
C LYS A 78 3.53 4.63 7.59
N VAL A 79 3.59 3.71 6.65
CA VAL A 79 3.24 3.97 5.25
C VAL A 79 2.09 3.05 4.87
N VAL A 80 1.08 3.62 4.21
CA VAL A 80 0.03 2.87 3.52
C VAL A 80 0.13 3.19 2.03
N GLU A 81 0.47 2.18 1.25
CA GLU A 81 0.56 2.27 -0.20
C GLU A 81 -0.82 2.06 -0.84
N VAL A 82 -1.17 2.95 -1.75
CA VAL A 82 -2.36 2.89 -2.60
C VAL A 82 -1.87 2.74 -4.03
N VAL A 83 -2.00 1.54 -4.57
CA VAL A 83 -1.55 1.21 -5.93
C VAL A 83 -2.64 1.59 -6.93
N LEU A 84 -2.32 2.49 -7.83
CA LEU A 84 -3.19 3.01 -8.88
C LEU A 84 -2.87 2.39 -10.24
N TRP A 85 -3.83 2.44 -11.16
CA TRP A 85 -3.70 1.95 -12.54
C TRP A 85 -3.76 3.12 -13.53
N ALA A 86 -2.65 3.38 -14.22
CA ALA A 86 -2.55 4.49 -15.16
C ALA A 86 -3.17 4.19 -16.55
N HIS A 87 -3.52 2.94 -16.86
CA HIS A 87 -4.00 2.55 -18.18
C HIS A 87 -5.40 1.91 -18.12
N VAL A 88 -6.41 2.72 -18.43
CA VAL A 88 -7.83 2.31 -18.58
C VAL A 88 -8.11 1.69 -19.96
N GLY A 89 -7.08 1.31 -20.73
CA GLY A 89 -7.20 0.98 -22.15
C GLY A 89 -6.42 -0.24 -22.65
N THR A 90 -5.61 -0.90 -21.81
CA THR A 90 -5.05 -2.21 -22.17
C THR A 90 -6.08 -3.31 -21.88
N PRO A 91 -6.19 -4.33 -22.75
CA PRO A 91 -7.11 -5.47 -22.57
C PRO A 91 -6.62 -6.42 -21.46
N GLU A 92 -5.89 -5.91 -20.47
CA GLU A 92 -5.40 -6.70 -19.36
C GLU A 92 -6.58 -7.10 -18.48
N GLY A 93 -6.75 -8.40 -18.31
CA GLY A 93 -7.83 -8.95 -17.49
C GLY A 93 -7.63 -8.62 -16.01
N PRO A 94 -8.67 -8.77 -15.17
CA PRO A 94 -8.57 -8.59 -13.72
C PRO A 94 -7.42 -9.36 -13.08
N VAL A 95 -7.10 -10.55 -13.62
CA VAL A 95 -6.01 -11.43 -13.15
C VAL A 95 -4.63 -10.83 -13.37
N GLU A 96 -4.39 -10.20 -14.52
CA GLU A 96 -3.10 -9.59 -14.84
C GLU A 96 -2.87 -8.32 -14.02
N ARG A 97 -3.96 -7.57 -13.78
CA ARG A 97 -3.92 -6.42 -12.88
C ARG A 97 -3.61 -6.83 -11.44
N GLU A 98 -4.31 -7.85 -10.93
CA GLU A 98 -4.02 -8.35 -9.60
C GLU A 98 -2.57 -8.87 -9.49
N ALA A 99 -2.05 -9.54 -10.51
CA ALA A 99 -0.65 -9.97 -10.54
C ALA A 99 0.35 -8.80 -10.55
N GLY A 100 0.06 -7.72 -11.29
CA GLY A 100 0.86 -6.49 -11.29
C GLY A 100 0.86 -5.80 -9.93
N PHE A 101 -0.33 -5.63 -9.32
CA PHE A 101 -0.50 -5.11 -7.97
C PHE A 101 0.35 -5.88 -6.95
N ARG A 102 0.25 -7.21 -6.97
CA ARG A 102 1.01 -8.09 -6.07
C ARG A 102 2.52 -7.92 -6.25
N ARG A 103 2.98 -7.76 -7.49
CA ARG A 103 4.41 -7.56 -7.78
C ARG A 103 4.94 -6.27 -7.17
N THR A 104 4.21 -5.16 -7.29
CA THR A 104 4.60 -3.85 -6.74
C THR A 104 4.76 -3.89 -5.22
N LEU A 105 3.91 -4.65 -4.53
CA LEU A 105 3.90 -4.71 -3.08
C LEU A 105 4.90 -5.72 -2.48
N THR A 106 5.34 -6.71 -3.25
CA THR A 106 6.13 -7.81 -2.70
C THR A 106 7.44 -7.31 -2.08
N GLY A 107 7.63 -7.55 -0.78
CA GLY A 107 8.86 -7.22 -0.07
C GLY A 107 8.96 -5.77 0.43
N LYS A 108 7.93 -4.94 0.23
CA LYS A 108 7.88 -3.60 0.79
C LYS A 108 7.66 -3.66 2.32
N PRO A 109 8.32 -2.79 3.11
CA PRO A 109 8.32 -2.87 4.57
C PRO A 109 7.08 -2.24 5.24
N TRP A 110 6.01 -1.99 4.46
CA TRP A 110 4.85 -1.20 4.86
C TRP A 110 3.52 -1.88 4.51
N PHE A 111 2.41 -1.17 4.72
CA PHE A 111 1.07 -1.69 4.44
C PHE A 111 0.57 -1.21 3.08
N ALA A 112 -0.44 -1.89 2.54
CA ALA A 112 -1.15 -1.44 1.35
C ALA A 112 -2.66 -1.64 1.45
N VAL A 113 -3.42 -0.83 0.73
CA VAL A 113 -4.88 -1.04 0.60
C VAL A 113 -5.11 -2.29 -0.27
N PRO A 114 -6.03 -3.20 0.11
CA PRO A 114 -6.33 -4.40 -0.68
C PRO A 114 -6.79 -4.08 -2.10
N PHE A 115 -6.38 -4.91 -3.08
CA PHE A 115 -6.71 -4.72 -4.50
C PHE A 115 -8.21 -4.54 -4.78
N HIS A 116 -9.05 -5.33 -4.11
CA HIS A 116 -10.51 -5.29 -4.28
C HIS A 116 -11.20 -4.12 -3.55
N ASP A 117 -10.50 -3.44 -2.63
CA ASP A 117 -11.00 -2.21 -2.02
C ASP A 117 -10.77 -0.99 -2.94
N VAL A 118 -10.04 -1.17 -4.04
CA VAL A 118 -9.81 -0.17 -5.10
C VAL A 118 -10.87 -0.24 -6.21
N ASP A 119 -11.70 -1.30 -6.25
CA ASP A 119 -12.89 -1.31 -7.09
C ASP A 119 -13.84 -0.20 -6.58
N THR A 120 -14.01 0.86 -7.38
CA THR A 120 -14.84 2.07 -7.18
C THR A 120 -14.17 3.37 -6.70
N LYS A 121 -12.98 3.70 -7.21
CA LYS A 121 -12.67 5.11 -7.52
C LYS A 121 -12.19 5.26 -8.96
N VAL A 122 -13.10 5.00 -9.89
CA VAL A 122 -13.01 5.66 -11.20
C VAL A 122 -13.18 7.15 -10.87
N CYS A 123 -12.15 7.95 -11.07
CA CYS A 123 -12.33 9.40 -11.06
C CYS A 123 -13.25 9.74 -12.24
N GLU A 124 -14.53 9.99 -11.96
CA GLU A 124 -15.41 10.73 -12.87
C GLU A 124 -15.02 12.22 -12.89
#